data_AF-A0AAT9QNX5-F1
#
_entry.id   AF-A0AAT9QNX5-F1
#
_cell.length_a   1.000
_cell.length_b   1.000
_cell.length_c   1.000
_cell.angle_alpha   90.00
_cell.angle_beta   90.00
_cell.angle_gamma   90.00
#
_symmetry.space_group_name_H-M   'P 1'
#
loop_
_entity.id
_entity.type
_entity.pdbx_description
1 polymer ?
#
loop_
_entity_poly.entity_id
_entity_poly.type
_entity_poly.pdbx_seq_one_letter_code
_entity_poly.pdbx_strand_id
1 'polypeptide(L)'
;MCQGHIESVTFVPAERTAEFSAILSEDDAARPAGPGRARPPRLRVVWLGRRRVPGIEAGAEIRVEGMLARGKDMPTIFNPRYEILSRQENE
;
A
#
# COMPACT_ATOMS: atom_id res chain seq x y z
N MET A 1 -9.47 -2.64 -8.04
CA MET A 1 -8.48 -1.57 -8.28
C MET A 1 -8.56 -0.60 -7.11
N CYS A 2 -7.42 -0.23 -6.52
CA CYS A 2 -7.32 0.67 -5.37
C CYS A 2 -6.20 1.68 -5.64
N GLN A 3 -6.36 2.93 -5.22
CA GLN A 3 -5.37 4.00 -5.41
C GLN A 3 -5.21 4.78 -4.11
N GLY A 4 -3.99 5.22 -3.83
CA GLY A 4 -3.68 6.07 -2.68
C GLY A 4 -2.18 6.17 -2.47
N HIS A 5 -1.77 6.55 -1.26
CA HIS A 5 -0.37 6.66 -0.89
C HIS A 5 0.09 5.52 0.03
N ILE A 6 1.35 5.11 -0.12
CA ILE A 6 1.98 4.17 0.81
C ILE A 6 2.19 4.85 2.17
N GLU A 7 1.43 4.44 3.17
CA GLU A 7 1.55 4.92 4.56
C GLU A 7 2.84 4.39 5.21
N SER A 8 3.16 3.12 4.97
CA SER A 8 4.35 2.47 5.54
C SER A 8 4.78 1.25 4.74
N VAL A 9 6.06 0.89 4.87
CA VAL A 9 6.65 -0.33 4.33
C VAL A 9 7.25 -1.15 5.46
N THR A 10 7.21 -2.47 5.36
CA THR A 10 7.83 -3.39 6.33
C THR A 10 8.84 -4.27 5.62
N PHE A 11 10.05 -4.30 6.17
CA PHE A 11 11.15 -5.17 5.73
C PHE A 11 11.30 -6.33 6.71
N VAL A 12 11.39 -7.55 6.18
CA VAL A 12 11.69 -8.73 6.99
C VAL A 12 13.21 -8.94 7.11
N PRO A 13 13.69 -9.50 8.24
CA PRO A 13 15.09 -9.89 8.39
C PRO A 13 15.56 -10.88 7.32
N ALA A 14 16.88 -10.95 7.09
CA ALA A 14 17.46 -11.75 6.01
C ALA A 14 17.20 -13.26 6.18
N GLU A 15 17.14 -13.74 7.42
CA GLU A 15 16.88 -15.12 7.83
C GLU A 15 15.42 -15.56 7.68
N ARG A 16 14.50 -14.63 7.39
CA ARG A 16 13.09 -14.95 7.14
C ARG A 16 12.85 -15.15 5.64
N THR A 17 11.80 -15.89 5.32
CA THR A 17 11.30 -15.98 3.94
C THR A 17 11.08 -14.57 3.41
N ALA A 18 11.64 -14.29 2.23
CA ALA A 18 11.57 -12.97 1.64
C ALA A 18 10.11 -12.57 1.43
N GLU A 19 9.72 -11.47 2.06
CA GLU A 19 8.43 -10.82 1.91
C GLU A 19 8.65 -9.31 2.01
N PHE A 20 8.06 -8.57 1.09
CA PHE A 20 8.01 -7.13 1.16
C PHE A 20 6.54 -6.75 1.30
N SER A 21 6.18 -6.00 2.35
CA SER A 21 4.80 -5.59 2.56
C SER A 21 4.71 -4.08 2.74
N ALA A 22 3.61 -3.52 2.29
CA ALA A 22 3.29 -2.11 2.47
C ALA A 22 1.84 -1.93 2.87
N ILE A 23 1.55 -0.82 3.55
CA ILE A 23 0.19 -0.40 3.83
C ILE A 23 -0.14 0.79 2.93
N LEU A 24 -1.18 0.63 2.13
CA LEU A 24 -1.77 1.67 1.28
C LEU A 24 -2.94 2.30 2.04
N SER A 25 -2.96 3.62 2.14
CA SER A 25 -4.12 4.37 2.61
C SER A 25 -4.79 5.05 1.42
N GLU A 26 -6.11 4.90 1.29
CA GLU A 26 -6.87 5.58 0.25
C GLU A 26 -6.94 7.10 0.53
N ASP A 27 -6.71 7.92 -0.48
CA ASP A 27 -6.87 9.36 -0.37
C ASP A 27 -8.36 9.73 -0.40
N ASP A 28 -8.88 10.15 0.75
CA ASP A 28 -10.28 10.58 0.91
C ASP A 28 -10.49 12.00 0.36
N ALA A 29 -10.10 12.25 -0.89
CA ALA A 29 -10.18 13.56 -1.53
C ALA A 29 -11.63 13.98 -1.83
N ALA A 30 -12.57 13.03 -1.88
CA ALA A 30 -13.95 13.26 -2.28
C ALA A 30 -14.93 13.46 -1.10
N ARG A 31 -14.53 13.19 0.15
CA ARG A 31 -15.43 13.28 1.30
C ARG A 31 -15.29 14.63 2.01
N PRO A 32 -16.37 15.44 2.09
CA PRO A 32 -16.31 16.71 2.81
C PRO A 32 -15.93 16.47 4.27
N ALA A 33 -15.05 17.31 4.81
CA ALA A 33 -14.57 17.25 6.18
C ALA A 33 -15.73 17.54 7.16
N GLY A 34 -16.44 16.48 7.57
CA GLY A 34 -17.40 16.52 8.67
C GLY A 34 -16.70 16.32 10.01
N PRO A 35 -17.29 16.79 11.13
CA PRO A 35 -16.82 16.44 12.46
C PRO A 35 -16.90 14.92 12.65
N GLY A 36 -15.77 14.28 12.99
CA GLY A 36 -15.66 12.82 13.17
C GLY A 36 -14.99 12.07 12.02
N ARG A 37 -13.92 12.64 11.41
CA ARG A 37 -13.16 12.00 10.32
C ARG A 37 -12.68 10.61 10.74
N ALA A 38 -13.33 9.56 10.23
CA ALA A 38 -12.86 8.19 10.36
C ALA A 38 -11.47 8.07 9.71
N ARG A 39 -10.61 7.21 10.26
CA ARG A 39 -9.32 6.91 9.63
C ARG A 39 -9.56 6.45 8.19
N PRO A 40 -8.78 6.91 7.20
CA PRO A 40 -8.95 6.46 5.82
C PRO A 40 -8.88 4.93 5.72
N PRO A 41 -9.60 4.32 4.77
CA PRO A 41 -9.48 2.89 4.50
C PRO A 41 -8.03 2.49 4.25
N ARG A 42 -7.64 1.33 4.79
CA ARG A 42 -6.29 0.78 4.68
C ARG A 42 -6.32 -0.56 3.96
N LEU A 43 -5.33 -0.77 3.10
CA LEU A 43 -5.12 -2.00 2.37
C LEU A 43 -3.67 -2.46 2.59
N ARG A 44 -3.49 -3.74 2.95
CA ARG A 44 -2.17 -4.34 2.95
C ARG A 44 -1.85 -4.89 1.57
N VAL A 45 -0.65 -4.62 1.07
CA VAL A 45 -0.12 -5.23 -0.16
C VAL A 45 1.15 -6.00 0.17
N VAL A 46 1.23 -7.22 -0.33
CA VAL A 46 2.32 -8.16 0.01
C VAL A 46 2.93 -8.70 -1.27
N TRP A 47 4.23 -8.55 -1.43
CA TRP A 47 5.01 -9.17 -2.50
C TRP A 47 5.86 -10.31 -1.92
N LEU A 48 5.42 -11.53 -2.21
CA LEU A 48 6.07 -12.75 -1.77
C LEU A 48 7.36 -12.99 -2.58
N GLY A 49 8.42 -13.44 -1.92
CA GLY A 49 9.72 -13.69 -2.53
C GLY A 49 10.53 -12.43 -2.85
N ARG A 50 10.03 -11.24 -2.48
CA ARG A 50 10.70 -9.96 -2.70
C ARG A 50 11.19 -9.39 -1.37
N ARG A 51 12.40 -8.82 -1.36
CA ARG A 51 12.93 -8.05 -0.21
C ARG A 51 12.74 -6.55 -0.38
N ARG A 52 12.58 -6.09 -1.63
CA ARG A 52 12.31 -4.71 -2.03
C ARG A 52 11.46 -4.73 -3.30
N VAL A 53 10.65 -3.69 -3.49
CA VAL A 53 9.86 -3.48 -4.70
C VAL A 53 10.13 -2.04 -5.19
N PRO A 54 10.63 -1.85 -6.41
CA PRO A 54 11.02 -0.52 -6.90
C PRO A 54 9.87 0.50 -6.86
N GLY A 55 10.15 1.68 -6.30
CA GLY A 55 9.20 2.79 -6.20
C GLY A 55 8.05 2.59 -5.21
N ILE A 56 8.06 1.50 -4.44
CA ILE A 56 7.15 1.31 -3.30
C ILE A 56 7.87 1.75 -2.03
N GLU A 57 7.71 3.03 -1.72
CA GLU A 57 8.32 3.70 -0.57
C GLU A 57 7.25 4.51 0.15
N ALA A 58 7.46 4.84 1.44
CA ALA A 58 6.51 5.66 2.18
C ALA A 58 6.30 7.02 1.47
N GLY A 59 5.04 7.42 1.32
CA GLY A 59 4.65 8.62 0.58
C GLY A 59 4.50 8.44 -0.94
N ALA A 60 4.84 7.27 -1.51
CA ALA A 60 4.62 7.01 -2.93
C ALA A 60 3.12 6.90 -3.24
N GLU A 61 2.63 7.70 -4.20
CA GLU A 61 1.30 7.53 -4.77
C GLU A 61 1.31 6.38 -5.77
N ILE A 62 0.46 5.39 -5.50
CA ILE A 62 0.38 4.20 -6.32
C ILE A 62 -1.06 3.80 -6.57
N ARG A 63 -1.21 2.97 -7.59
CA ARG A 63 -2.41 2.22 -7.90
C ARG A 63 -2.09 0.74 -7.89
N VAL A 64 -2.97 -0.04 -7.30
CA VAL A 64 -2.83 -1.49 -7.18
C VAL A 64 -4.06 -2.22 -7.71
N GLU A 65 -3.79 -3.35 -8.34
CA GLU A 65 -4.79 -4.27 -8.85
C GLU A 65 -4.41 -5.70 -8.50
N GLY A 66 -5.40 -6.47 -8.05
CA GLY A 66 -5.24 -7.89 -7.71
C GLY A 66 -6.42 -8.42 -6.94
N MET A 67 -6.33 -9.68 -6.52
CA MET A 67 -7.37 -10.32 -5.73
C MET A 67 -7.31 -9.91 -4.26
N LEU A 68 -8.45 -9.48 -3.73
CA LEU A 68 -8.58 -9.06 -2.34
C LEU A 68 -8.87 -10.27 -1.43
N ALA A 69 -7.92 -10.61 -0.58
CA ALA A 69 -8.13 -11.52 0.53
C ALA A 69 -8.76 -10.77 1.70
N ARG A 70 -9.98 -11.17 2.09
CA ARG A 70 -10.66 -10.67 3.28
C ARG A 70 -10.25 -11.53 4.49
N GLY A 71 -9.09 -11.21 5.06
CA GLY A 71 -8.58 -11.83 6.29
C GLY A 71 -9.14 -11.18 7.55
N LYS A 72 -8.82 -11.73 8.73
CA LYS A 72 -9.31 -11.25 10.03
C LYS A 72 -8.73 -9.89 10.44
N ASP A 73 -7.50 -9.57 9.99
CA ASP A 73 -6.76 -8.39 10.47
C ASP A 73 -6.90 -7.18 9.56
N MET A 74 -6.59 -7.35 8.26
CA MET A 74 -6.60 -6.27 7.27
C MET A 74 -6.92 -6.84 5.89
N PRO A 75 -7.74 -6.16 5.06
CA PRO A 75 -7.87 -6.50 3.65
C PRO A 75 -6.48 -6.53 2.99
N THR A 76 -6.16 -7.61 2.31
CA THR A 76 -4.80 -7.85 1.79
C THR A 76 -4.83 -8.27 0.33
N ILE A 77 -3.94 -7.72 -0.49
CA ILE A 77 -3.66 -8.22 -1.85
C ILE A 77 -2.25 -8.80 -1.88
N PHE A 78 -2.14 -10.03 -2.39
CA PHE A 78 -0.86 -10.70 -2.61
C PHE A 78 -0.43 -10.56 -4.06
N ASN A 79 0.86 -10.26 -4.26
CA ASN A 79 1.51 -10.04 -5.55
C ASN A 79 0.66 -9.16 -6.50
N PRO A 80 0.23 -7.95 -6.07
CA PRO A 80 -0.56 -7.09 -6.93
C PRO A 80 0.26 -6.62 -8.13
N ARG A 81 -0.45 -6.36 -9.23
CA ARG A 81 0.03 -5.43 -10.24
C ARG A 81 -0.02 -4.02 -9.64
N TYR A 82 1.05 -3.24 -9.83
CA TYR A 82 1.10 -1.88 -9.32
C TYR A 82 1.58 -0.90 -10.40
N GLU A 83 1.15 0.35 -10.26
CA GLU A 83 1.56 1.49 -11.06
C GLU A 83 1.91 2.63 -10.12
N ILE A 84 3.02 3.33 -10.38
CA ILE A 84 3.41 4.53 -9.64
C ILE A 84 2.78 5.72 -10.36
N LEU A 85 2.05 6.56 -9.64
CA LEU A 85 1.25 7.63 -10.22
C LEU A 85 1.94 9.00 -10.24
N SER A 86 3.09 9.10 -9.58
CA SER A 86 4.07 10.20 -9.63
C SER A 86 3.54 11.64 -9.55
N ARG A 87 4.07 12.35 -8.54
CA ARG A 87 4.90 13.54 -8.77
C ARG A 87 5.95 13.69 -7.65
N GLN A 88 6.92 12.79 -7.60
CA GLN A 88 8.10 12.96 -6.73
C GLN A 88 9.34 12.95 -7.64
N GLU A 89 9.45 13.97 -8.51
CA GLU A 89 10.78 14.41 -8.95
C GLU A 89 11.39 15.09 -7.73
N ASN A 90 12.30 14.39 -7.07
CA ASN A 90 13.03 14.90 -5.94
C ASN A 90 13.96 16.02 -6.44
N GLU A 91 13.83 17.22 -5.88
CA GLU A 91 14.82 18.31 -5.95
C GLU A 91 16.24 17.83 -5.64
#